data_AF-A0A2J0LD09-F1
#
_entry.id   AF-A0A2J0LD09-F1
#
_cell.length_a   1.000
_cell.length_b   1.000
_cell.length_c   1.000
_cell.angle_alpha   90.00
_cell.angle_beta   90.00
_cell.angle_gamma   90.00
#
_symmetry.space_group_name_H-M   'P 1'
#
loop_
_entity.id
_entity.type
_entity.pdbx_description
1 polymer ?
#
loop_
_entity_poly.entity_id
_entity_poly.type
_entity_poly.pdbx_seq_one_letter_code
_entity_poly.pdbx_strand_id
1 'polypeptide(L)' 'ATRGGRQNTFGLSDYEGQPFQCVCGKPHNFNSQDVEVLRELPWMRLVLGCPDGLGINCVKVKGLFRFKRFETLFGAI' A
#
# COMPACT_ATOMS: atom_id res chain seq x y z
N ALA A 1 9.69 -13.98 15.43
CA ALA A 1 9.50 -12.52 15.31
C ALA A 1 9.38 -12.17 13.83
N THR A 2 8.30 -11.54 13.40
CA THR A 2 8.22 -10.99 12.03
C THR A 2 9.33 -9.96 11.90
N ARG A 3 10.21 -10.08 10.91
CA ARG A 3 11.39 -9.20 10.74
C ARG A 3 10.98 -7.77 10.32
N GLY A 4 10.27 -7.04 11.20
CA GLY A 4 10.11 -5.59 11.13
C GLY A 4 8.71 -5.04 10.84
N GLY A 5 7.70 -5.86 10.51
CA GLY A 5 6.36 -5.35 10.21
C GLY A 5 5.45 -5.21 11.43
N ARG A 6 4.83 -4.04 11.62
CA ARG A 6 3.82 -3.75 12.67
C ARG A 6 2.41 -3.58 12.09
N GLN A 7 1.40 -3.52 12.96
CA GLN A 7 0.06 -3.08 12.57
C GLN A 7 0.11 -1.65 12.04
N ASN A 8 -0.72 -1.34 11.05
CA ASN A 8 -0.74 -0.03 10.44
C ASN A 8 -1.11 1.05 11.47
N THR A 9 -0.25 2.06 11.59
CA THR A 9 -0.48 3.28 12.37
C THR A 9 -0.58 4.53 11.49
N PHE A 10 -0.36 4.40 10.18
CA PHE A 10 -0.54 5.51 9.24
C PHE A 10 -2.02 5.86 9.08
N GLY A 11 -2.34 7.15 9.20
CA GLY A 11 -3.61 7.70 8.73
C GLY A 11 -3.64 7.71 7.21
N LEU A 12 -4.43 6.79 6.62
CA LEU A 12 -4.50 6.58 5.17
C LEU A 12 -5.72 7.23 4.51
N SER A 13 -6.55 7.93 5.28
CA SER A 13 -7.73 8.66 4.78
C SER A 13 -7.38 9.64 3.66
N ASP A 14 -6.20 10.26 3.73
CA ASP A 14 -5.75 11.22 2.73
C ASP A 14 -5.25 10.58 1.42
N TYR A 15 -5.12 9.25 1.41
CA TYR A 15 -4.69 8.47 0.26
C TYR A 15 -5.86 7.73 -0.41
N GLU A 16 -7.09 7.93 0.08
CA GLU A 16 -8.29 7.40 -0.54
C GLU A 16 -8.40 7.82 -2.01
N GLY A 17 -8.70 6.85 -2.87
CA GLY A 17 -8.78 7.03 -4.32
C GLY A 17 -7.43 7.19 -5.02
N GLN A 18 -6.30 7.19 -4.31
CA GLN A 18 -4.98 7.33 -4.95
C GLN A 18 -4.62 6.06 -5.73
N PRO A 19 -4.18 6.19 -6.99
CA PRO A 19 -3.79 5.04 -7.78
C PRO A 19 -2.45 4.46 -7.30
N PHE A 20 -2.31 3.15 -7.37
CA PHE A 20 -1.04 2.43 -7.23
C PHE A 20 -0.92 1.35 -8.30
N GLN A 21 0.31 1.04 -8.69
CA GLN A 21 0.58 -0.02 -9.68
C GLN A 21 0.61 -1.36 -8.95
N CYS A 22 -0.36 -2.23 -9.20
CA CYS A 22 -0.37 -3.53 -8.55
C CYS A 22 0.48 -4.55 -9.30
N VAL A 23 1.11 -5.47 -8.57
CA VAL A 23 1.88 -6.57 -9.17
C VAL A 23 1.03 -7.54 -9.98
N CYS A 24 -0.31 -7.53 -9.82
CA CYS A 24 -1.23 -8.29 -10.67
C CYS A 24 -1.24 -7.81 -12.14
N GLY A 25 -0.56 -6.70 -12.44
CA GLY A 25 -0.45 -6.14 -13.80
C GLY A 25 -1.49 -5.07 -14.12
N LYS A 26 -2.35 -4.70 -13.17
CA LYS A 26 -3.35 -3.63 -13.32
C LYS A 26 -3.13 -2.51 -12.29
N PRO A 27 -3.41 -1.24 -12.64
CA PRO A 27 -3.50 -0.19 -11.64
C PRO A 27 -4.78 -0.36 -10.81
N HIS A 28 -4.68 -0.14 -9.50
CA HIS A 28 -5.83 -0.06 -8.60
C HIS A 28 -5.83 1.27 -7.85
N ASN A 29 -7.00 1.69 -7.41
CA ASN A 29 -7.12 2.80 -6.49
C ASN A 29 -7.11 2.27 -5.07
N PHE A 30 -6.39 2.95 -4.17
CA PHE A 30 -6.44 2.63 -2.76
C PHE A 30 -7.83 2.96 -2.20
N ASN A 31 -8.47 1.96 -1.61
CA ASN A 31 -9.70 2.07 -0.84
C ASN A 31 -9.49 1.33 0.48
N SER A 32 -9.61 1.98 1.63
CA SER A 32 -9.41 1.32 2.93
C SER A 32 -10.39 0.17 3.21
N GLN A 33 -11.50 0.08 2.48
CA GLN A 33 -12.47 -1.02 2.59
C GLN A 33 -12.09 -2.26 1.76
N ASP A 34 -11.46 -2.06 0.59
CA ASP A 34 -11.15 -3.14 -0.37
C ASP A 34 -9.67 -3.54 -0.36
N VAL A 35 -8.78 -2.61 -0.03
CA VAL A 35 -7.33 -2.80 -0.05
C VAL A 35 -6.83 -2.97 1.38
N GLU A 36 -6.62 -4.22 1.78
CA GLU A 36 -6.13 -4.54 3.12
C GLU A 36 -4.68 -4.07 3.30
N VAL A 37 -4.42 -3.34 4.39
CA VAL A 37 -3.07 -2.96 4.80
C VAL A 37 -2.52 -4.03 5.75
N LEU A 38 -1.87 -5.03 5.17
CA LEU A 38 -1.38 -6.21 5.88
C LEU A 38 -0.29 -5.88 6.91
N ARG A 39 0.62 -4.96 6.57
CA ARG A 39 1.74 -4.55 7.43
C ARG A 39 2.16 -3.12 7.16
N GLU A 40 2.61 -2.45 8.20
CA GLU A 40 3.48 -1.28 8.08
C GLU A 40 4.93 -1.70 8.28
N LEU A 41 5.82 -1.23 7.40
CA LEU A 41 7.26 -1.46 7.40
C LEU A 41 8.01 -0.15 7.68
N PRO A 42 9.28 -0.22 8.15
CA PRO A 42 10.13 0.96 8.32
C PRO A 42 10.25 1.81 7.06
N TRP A 43 10.54 3.10 7.26
CA TRP A 43 10.77 4.09 6.18
C TRP A 43 9.54 4.38 5.30
N MET A 44 8.37 4.52 5.93
CA MET A 44 7.10 4.88 5.27
C MET A 44 6.72 3.89 4.16
N ARG A 45 6.77 2.60 4.49
CA ARG A 45 6.43 1.52 3.57
C ARG A 45 5.24 0.75 4.09
N LEU A 46 4.35 0.35 3.20
CA LEU A 46 3.17 -0.44 3.51
C LEU A 46 3.16 -1.70 2.66
N VAL A 47 2.61 -2.76 3.23
CA VAL A 47 2.28 -3.98 2.51
C VAL A 47 0.77 -3.97 2.29
N LEU A 48 0.36 -3.85 1.04
CA LEU A 48 -1.03 -3.80 0.62
C LEU A 48 -1.41 -5.12 -0.05
N GLY A 49 -2.59 -5.65 0.29
CA GLY A 49 -3.22 -6.71 -0.47
C GLY A 49 -3.68 -6.20 -1.84
N CYS A 50 -3.66 -7.08 -2.85
CA CYS A 50 -4.37 -6.83 -4.10
C CYS A 50 -5.88 -6.92 -3.82
N PRO A 51 -6.72 -5.95 -4.25
CA PRO A 51 -8.17 -6.02 -4.06
C PRO A 51 -8.79 -7.21 -4.82
N ASP A 52 -8.17 -7.67 -5.91
CA ASP A 52 -8.59 -8.87 -6.64
C ASP A 52 -8.12 -10.18 -5.97
N GLY A 53 -7.41 -10.11 -4.83
CA GLY A 53 -6.88 -11.28 -4.11
C GLY A 53 -5.69 -11.98 -4.79
N LEU A 54 -5.16 -11.40 -5.87
CA LEU A 54 -4.13 -12.02 -6.73
C LEU A 54 -2.69 -11.72 -6.30
N GLY A 55 -2.43 -11.14 -5.14
CA GLY A 55 -1.06 -10.86 -4.71
C GLY A 55 -0.93 -9.82 -3.62
N ILE A 56 0.33 -9.51 -3.30
CA ILE A 56 0.73 -8.61 -2.22
C ILE A 56 1.74 -7.59 -2.75
N ASN A 57 1.55 -6.32 -2.41
CA ASN A 57 2.33 -5.19 -2.89
C ASN A 57 3.09 -4.53 -1.74
N CYS A 58 4.39 -4.29 -1.91
CA CYS A 58 5.14 -3.39 -1.05
C CYS A 58 5.18 -2.01 -1.70
N VAL A 59 4.52 -1.04 -1.08
CA VAL A 59 4.45 0.34 -1.56
C VAL A 59 5.19 1.28 -0.62
N LYS A 60 5.82 2.30 -1.19
CA LYS A 60 6.31 3.46 -0.46
C LYS A 60 5.25 4.55 -0.46
N VAL A 61 4.93 5.05 0.72
CA VAL A 61 4.06 6.20 0.90
C VAL A 61 4.87 7.47 0.58
N LYS A 62 4.43 8.25 -0.40
CA LYS A 62 5.07 9.51 -0.81
C LYS A 62 4.11 10.67 -0.67
N GLY A 63 4.64 11.83 -0.29
CA GLY A 63 3.96 13.12 -0.41
C GLY A 63 4.06 14.00 0.83
N LEU A 64 4.07 15.32 0.59
CA LEU A 64 3.78 16.38 1.54
C LEU A 64 2.60 17.17 0.95
N PHE A 65 1.56 17.40 1.75
CA PHE A 65 0.34 18.12 1.34
C PHE A 65 -0.38 17.55 0.10
N ARG A 66 -0.38 18.25 -1.04
CA ARG A 66 -1.22 17.98 -2.23
C ARG A 66 -0.70 16.89 -3.18
N PHE A 67 0.52 16.38 -2.98
CA PHE A 67 1.17 15.41 -3.87
C PHE A 67 1.30 14.02 -3.24
N LYS A 68 0.26 13.58 -2.51
CA LYS A 68 0.20 12.26 -1.87
C LYS A 68 0.00 11.17 -2.91
N ARG A 69 0.85 10.15 -2.92
CA ARG A 69 0.77 8.99 -3.82
C ARG A 69 1.43 7.76 -3.22
N PHE A 70 1.09 6.60 -3.76
CA PHE A 70 1.84 5.37 -3.53
C PHE A 70 2.83 5.13 -4.67
N GLU A 71 4.02 4.66 -4.32
CA GLU A 71 4.99 4.12 -5.28
C GLU A 71 5.17 2.64 -4.99
N THR A 72 4.79 1.79 -5.93
CA THR A 72 5.05 0.34 -5.81
C THR A 72 6.54 0.07 -5.96
N LEU A 73 7.12 -0.62 -4.98
CA LEU A 73 8.53 -0.99 -4.98
C LEU A 73 8.73 -2.38 -5.57
N PHE A 74 7.95 -3.35 -5.07
CA PHE A 74 7.96 -4.75 -5.49
C PHE A 74 6.71 -5.44 -4.92
N GLY A 75 6.49 -6.69 -5.29
CA GLY A 75 5.44 -7.52 -4.70
C GLY A 75 5.57 -8.97 -5.15
N ALA A 76 4.60 -9.78 -4.77
CA ALA A 76 4.51 -11.19 -5.13
C ALA A 76 3.06 -11.55 -5.45
N ILE A 77 2.88 -12.53 -6.33
CA ILE A 77 1.61 -13.16 -6.70
C ILE A 77 1.57 -14.53 -6.04
#